data_AF-A0A853ENR9-F1
#
_entry.id   AF-A0A853ENR9-F1
#
_cell.length_a   1.000
_cell.length_b   1.000
_cell.length_c   1.000
_cell.angle_alpha   90.00
_cell.angle_beta   90.00
_cell.angle_gamma   90.00
#
_symmetry.space_group_name_H-M   'P 1'
#
loop_
_entity.id
_entity.type
_entity.pdbx_description
1 polymer ?
#
loop_
_entity_poly.entity_id
_entity_poly.type
_entity_poly.pdbx_seq_one_letter_code
_entity_poly.pdbx_strand_id
1 'polypeptide(L)'
;MTEMRTLPVDEALRWITAWTEHPWPITRETAFAIRDHFGWRPHPQNGRLFATHLSETGREDGRIGCFDDAESGDTVSYVKLPLTSIIFKGQEDENTAPVTQAAFNTYVQAVSNRYGKGQHKTLRMGGKIVKWTLPNRVTLTLSTQPGIISATIDSPRTTAVAEMENYLIEKYGEEEYFKD
;
A
#
# COMPACT_ATOMS: atom_id res chain seq x y z
N MET A 1 16.42 17.85 13.22
CA MET A 1 16.36 17.18 11.91
C MET A 1 15.70 15.84 12.19
N THR A 2 14.59 15.54 11.51
CA THR A 2 13.85 14.29 11.74
C THR A 2 14.51 13.21 10.90
N GLU A 3 15.10 12.23 11.55
CA GLU A 3 15.76 11.13 10.84
C GLU A 3 14.70 10.14 10.32
N MET A 4 14.85 9.71 9.07
CA MET A 4 13.93 8.77 8.46
C MET A 4 14.12 7.36 9.03
N ARG A 5 13.05 6.80 9.59
CA ARG A 5 13.02 5.43 10.10
C ARG A 5 12.48 4.48 9.05
N THR A 6 13.12 3.35 8.87
CA THR A 6 12.71 2.30 7.92
C THR A 6 12.44 1.01 8.68
N LEU A 7 11.46 0.23 8.23
CA LEU A 7 11.26 -1.12 8.77
C LEU A 7 12.42 -2.05 8.39
N PRO A 8 12.79 -2.97 9.27
CA PRO A 8 13.55 -4.15 8.87
C PRO A 8 12.80 -4.90 7.76
N VAL A 9 13.54 -5.45 6.79
CA VAL A 9 12.97 -6.13 5.61
C VAL A 9 12.03 -7.27 6.01
N ASP A 10 12.43 -8.09 6.98
CA ASP A 10 11.61 -9.21 7.46
C ASP A 10 10.31 -8.75 8.09
N GLU A 11 10.32 -7.59 8.75
CA GLU A 11 9.12 -6.99 9.32
C GLU A 11 8.21 -6.41 8.24
N ALA A 12 8.76 -5.70 7.26
CA ALA A 12 8.00 -5.22 6.11
C ALA A 12 7.34 -6.38 5.35
N LEU A 13 8.07 -7.48 5.11
CA LEU A 13 7.51 -8.67 4.48
C LEU A 13 6.43 -9.33 5.35
N ARG A 14 6.60 -9.40 6.66
CA ARG A 14 5.58 -9.92 7.58
C ARG A 14 4.29 -9.10 7.51
N TRP A 15 4.41 -7.78 7.47
CA TRP A 15 3.26 -6.89 7.34
C TRP A 15 2.56 -7.10 5.99
N ILE A 16 3.30 -7.13 4.88
CA ILE A 16 2.75 -7.33 3.54
C ILE A 16 2.05 -8.70 3.41
N THR A 17 2.73 -9.77 3.82
CA THR A 17 2.26 -11.15 3.67
C THR A 17 1.01 -11.45 4.49
N ALA A 18 0.84 -10.81 5.65
CA ALA A 18 -0.38 -10.91 6.45
C ALA A 18 -1.65 -10.51 5.69
N TRP A 19 -1.55 -9.69 4.63
CA TRP A 19 -2.67 -9.31 3.78
C TRP A 19 -2.64 -9.98 2.42
N THR A 20 -1.47 -10.08 1.78
CA THR A 20 -1.35 -10.64 0.43
C THR A 20 -1.64 -12.13 0.38
N GLU A 21 -1.37 -12.86 1.46
CA GLU A 21 -1.51 -14.33 1.53
C GLU A 21 -2.72 -14.77 2.36
N HIS A 22 -3.47 -13.83 2.92
CA HIS A 22 -4.73 -14.12 3.59
C HIS A 22 -5.80 -14.59 2.57
N PRO A 23 -6.71 -15.50 2.94
CA PRO A 23 -7.89 -15.80 2.13
C PRO A 23 -8.74 -14.55 1.86
N TRP A 24 -9.07 -14.31 0.60
CA TRP A 24 -9.96 -13.24 0.19
C TRP A 24 -11.36 -13.79 -0.16
N PRO A 25 -12.44 -13.03 0.07
CA PRO A 25 -12.47 -11.66 0.57
C PRO A 25 -12.22 -11.54 2.08
N ILE A 26 -11.46 -10.52 2.49
CA ILE A 26 -11.23 -10.19 3.91
C ILE A 26 -12.39 -9.32 4.38
N THR A 27 -13.04 -9.67 5.49
CA THR A 27 -14.08 -8.83 6.10
C THR A 27 -13.45 -7.66 6.86
N ARG A 28 -14.19 -6.57 7.08
CA ARG A 28 -13.73 -5.46 7.94
C ARG A 28 -13.30 -5.94 9.34
N GLU A 29 -14.05 -6.86 9.93
CA GLU A 29 -13.73 -7.42 11.26
C GLU A 29 -12.39 -8.15 11.25
N THR A 30 -12.17 -9.05 10.28
CA THR A 30 -10.88 -9.75 10.12
C THR A 30 -9.74 -8.77 9.86
N ALA A 31 -9.97 -7.74 9.06
CA ALA A 31 -8.97 -6.70 8.80
C ALA A 31 -8.56 -5.96 10.09
N PHE A 32 -9.53 -5.64 10.95
CA PHE A 32 -9.26 -5.02 12.24
C PHE A 32 -8.51 -5.97 13.17
N ALA A 33 -8.84 -7.27 13.16
CA ALA A 33 -8.09 -8.27 13.91
C ALA A 33 -6.63 -8.38 13.46
N ILE A 34 -6.35 -8.33 12.14
CA ILE A 34 -4.97 -8.31 11.61
C ILE A 34 -4.24 -7.05 12.09
N ARG A 35 -4.86 -5.86 12.00
CA ARG A 35 -4.29 -4.60 12.51
C ARG A 35 -3.95 -4.71 14.00
N ASP A 36 -4.87 -5.21 14.80
CA ASP A 36 -4.74 -5.29 16.26
C ASP A 36 -3.69 -6.33 16.66
N HIS A 37 -3.55 -7.42 15.91
CA HIS A 37 -2.49 -8.42 16.09
C HIS A 37 -1.08 -7.81 15.98
N PHE A 38 -0.89 -6.83 15.09
CA PHE A 38 0.37 -6.08 14.98
C PHE A 38 0.52 -4.96 16.01
N GLY A 39 -0.46 -4.78 16.91
CA GLY A 39 -0.46 -3.71 17.91
C GLY A 39 -0.62 -2.32 17.31
N TRP A 40 -1.15 -2.19 16.09
CA TRP A 40 -1.39 -0.89 15.47
C TRP A 40 -2.63 -0.24 16.08
N ARG A 41 -2.54 1.05 16.38
CA ARG A 41 -3.57 1.77 17.11
C ARG A 41 -4.62 2.32 16.15
N PRO A 42 -5.91 1.96 16.26
CA PRO A 42 -6.96 2.55 15.43
C PRO A 42 -7.22 4.02 15.78
N HIS A 43 -7.66 4.80 14.78
CA HIS A 43 -8.19 6.14 15.02
C HIS A 43 -9.54 6.05 15.77
N PRO A 44 -9.78 6.83 16.85
CA PRO A 44 -10.94 6.64 17.73
C PRO A 44 -12.30 6.80 17.03
N GLN A 45 -12.41 7.72 16.08
CA GLN A 45 -13.65 7.99 15.33
C GLN A 45 -13.75 7.20 14.01
N ASN A 46 -12.66 6.58 13.55
CA ASN A 46 -12.64 5.90 12.25
C ASN A 46 -11.64 4.75 12.27
N GLY A 47 -12.08 3.55 12.69
CA GLY A 47 -11.21 2.38 12.80
C GLY A 47 -10.55 1.92 11.49
N ARG A 48 -10.95 2.46 10.33
CA ARG A 48 -10.28 2.23 9.05
C ARG A 48 -8.92 2.93 8.95
N LEU A 49 -8.68 3.96 9.76
CA LEU A 49 -7.37 4.61 9.88
C LEU A 49 -6.65 4.09 11.11
N PHE A 50 -5.32 3.96 11.01
CA PHE A 50 -4.52 3.48 12.12
C PHE A 50 -3.11 4.08 12.12
N ALA A 51 -2.48 4.04 13.29
CA ALA A 51 -1.10 4.44 13.51
C ALA A 51 -0.25 3.21 13.83
N THR A 52 0.83 3.01 13.08
CA THR A 52 1.87 2.03 13.37
C THR A 52 2.93 2.60 14.32
N HIS A 53 3.92 1.79 14.71
CA HIS A 53 5.06 2.27 15.50
C HIS A 53 6.00 3.22 14.72
N LEU A 54 5.82 3.34 13.39
CA LEU A 54 6.54 4.31 12.55
C LEU A 54 5.99 5.73 12.68
N SER A 55 4.77 5.89 13.20
CA SER A 55 4.17 7.20 13.43
C SER A 55 4.89 7.95 14.56
N GLU A 56 5.42 9.13 14.27
CA GLU A 56 6.14 9.96 15.26
C GLU A 56 5.20 10.72 16.19
N THR A 57 4.01 11.07 15.72
CA THR A 57 3.06 11.95 16.43
C THR A 57 1.78 11.21 16.82
N GLY A 58 1.74 9.89 16.61
CA GLY A 58 0.54 9.08 16.73
C GLY A 58 -0.51 9.36 15.64
N ARG A 59 -0.20 10.23 14.66
CA ARG A 59 -1.00 10.44 13.45
C ARG A 59 -1.07 9.17 12.62
N GLU A 60 -2.15 9.04 11.90
CA GLU A 60 -2.48 7.86 11.12
C GLU A 60 -1.56 7.80 9.90
N ASP A 61 -0.87 6.67 9.75
CA ASP A 61 0.08 6.39 8.67
C ASP A 61 -0.34 5.16 7.85
N GLY A 62 -1.43 4.48 8.26
CA GLY A 62 -2.04 3.37 7.54
C GLY A 62 -3.56 3.48 7.39
N ARG A 63 -4.10 2.75 6.41
CA ARG A 63 -5.54 2.79 6.06
C ARG A 63 -6.04 1.45 5.53
N ILE A 64 -7.26 1.08 5.94
CA ILE A 64 -8.04 -0.04 5.39
C ILE A 64 -9.22 0.56 4.61
N GLY A 65 -9.28 0.32 3.31
CA GLY A 65 -10.46 0.60 2.49
C GLY A 65 -11.43 -0.57 2.54
N CYS A 66 -12.73 -0.30 2.54
CA CYS A 66 -13.76 -1.32 2.38
C CYS A 66 -14.69 -0.93 1.24
N PHE A 67 -15.32 -1.91 0.62
CA PHE A 67 -16.48 -1.67 -0.22
C PHE A 67 -17.67 -1.33 0.68
N ASP A 68 -18.39 -0.27 0.33
CA ASP A 68 -19.54 0.23 1.10
C ASP A 68 -20.89 -0.20 0.46
N ASP A 69 -20.85 -1.04 -0.59
CA ASP A 69 -22.03 -1.55 -1.27
C ASP A 69 -22.61 -2.80 -0.58
N ALA A 70 -23.95 -2.92 -0.58
CA ALA A 70 -24.66 -3.99 0.10
C ALA A 70 -24.32 -5.39 -0.43
N GLU A 71 -23.90 -5.51 -1.70
CA GLU A 71 -23.54 -6.77 -2.34
C GLU A 71 -22.16 -7.28 -1.88
N SER A 72 -21.25 -6.36 -1.57
CA SER A 72 -19.86 -6.64 -1.16
C SER A 72 -19.69 -7.09 0.28
N GLY A 73 -20.73 -6.96 1.12
CA GLY A 73 -20.74 -7.50 2.48
C GLY A 73 -19.70 -6.91 3.42
N ASP A 74 -19.36 -5.62 3.29
CA ASP A 74 -18.36 -4.93 4.12
C ASP A 74 -16.96 -5.59 4.07
N THR A 75 -16.54 -5.90 2.85
CA THR A 75 -15.23 -6.52 2.58
C THR A 75 -14.18 -5.46 2.25
N VAL A 76 -12.93 -5.78 2.56
CA VAL A 76 -11.77 -4.92 2.30
C VAL A 76 -11.59 -4.74 0.80
N SER A 77 -11.45 -3.49 0.36
CA SER A 77 -11.11 -3.15 -1.02
C SER A 77 -9.61 -2.97 -1.19
N TYR A 78 -8.93 -2.37 -0.22
CA TYR A 78 -7.47 -2.24 -0.20
C TYR A 78 -6.95 -2.03 1.22
N VAL A 79 -5.65 -2.23 1.41
CA VAL A 79 -4.93 -1.80 2.62
C VAL A 79 -3.68 -1.02 2.20
N LYS A 80 -3.44 0.12 2.83
CA LYS A 80 -2.22 0.91 2.68
C LYS A 80 -1.42 0.86 3.98
N LEU A 81 -0.18 0.41 3.87
CA LEU A 81 0.78 0.23 4.96
C LEU A 81 1.96 1.19 4.79
N PRO A 82 2.38 1.91 5.83
CA PRO A 82 3.65 2.62 5.82
C PRO A 82 4.80 1.59 5.96
N LEU A 83 5.88 1.78 5.20
CA LEU A 83 7.12 0.99 5.39
C LEU A 83 8.26 1.82 5.97
N THR A 84 8.01 3.11 6.18
CA THR A 84 8.94 4.10 6.74
C THR A 84 8.17 5.12 7.57
N SER A 85 8.85 5.86 8.44
CA SER A 85 8.30 7.13 8.93
C SER A 85 8.12 8.10 7.75
N ILE A 86 7.32 9.14 7.97
CA ILE A 86 7.03 10.16 6.97
C ILE A 86 7.89 11.39 7.28
N ILE A 87 8.76 11.75 6.36
CA ILE A 87 9.41 13.07 6.34
C ILE A 87 8.63 13.94 5.35
N PHE A 88 7.99 14.99 5.85
CA PHE A 88 7.21 15.88 4.99
C PHE A 88 8.12 16.76 4.13
N LYS A 89 7.61 17.13 2.95
CA LYS A 89 8.30 18.04 2.03
C LYS A 89 8.76 19.31 2.76
N GLY A 90 10.04 19.66 2.60
CA GLY A 90 10.65 20.81 3.28
C GLY A 90 11.16 20.54 4.69
N GLN A 91 10.96 19.33 5.22
CA GLN A 91 11.63 18.82 6.43
C GLN A 91 12.77 17.86 6.08
N GLU A 92 12.96 17.57 4.80
CA GLU A 92 13.99 16.68 4.27
C GLU A 92 15.39 17.25 4.53
N ASP A 93 16.31 16.35 4.83
CA ASP A 93 17.75 16.62 4.84
C ASP A 93 18.43 16.00 3.62
N GLU A 94 19.76 16.18 3.51
CA GLU A 94 20.55 15.64 2.40
C GLU A 94 20.54 14.09 2.33
N ASN A 95 20.24 13.41 3.43
CA ASN A 95 20.25 11.94 3.53
C ASN A 95 18.87 11.33 3.28
N THR A 96 17.79 12.11 3.40
CA THR A 96 16.41 11.63 3.31
C THR A 96 16.15 10.93 1.98
N ALA A 97 16.52 11.54 0.84
CA ALA A 97 16.33 10.95 -0.47
C ALA A 97 17.21 9.70 -0.71
N PRO A 98 18.54 9.72 -0.44
CA PRO A 98 19.38 8.53 -0.52
C PRO A 98 18.90 7.34 0.34
N VAL A 99 18.54 7.58 1.60
CA VAL A 99 18.05 6.54 2.52
C VAL A 99 16.73 5.96 2.03
N THR A 100 15.80 6.81 1.60
CA THR A 100 14.53 6.37 1.00
C THR A 100 14.78 5.47 -0.21
N GLN A 101 15.66 5.91 -1.12
CA GLN A 101 15.97 5.20 -2.37
C GLN A 101 16.58 3.82 -2.09
N ALA A 102 17.51 3.74 -1.14
CA ALA A 102 18.17 2.50 -0.75
C ALA A 102 17.17 1.52 -0.13
N ALA A 103 16.38 1.95 0.86
CA ALA A 103 15.37 1.12 1.51
C ALA A 103 14.31 0.62 0.52
N PHE A 104 13.85 1.48 -0.40
CA PHE A 104 12.91 1.10 -1.44
C PHE A 104 13.45 -0.03 -2.32
N ASN A 105 14.70 0.07 -2.76
CA ASN A 105 15.34 -0.97 -3.58
C ASN A 105 15.44 -2.29 -2.82
N THR A 106 15.78 -2.26 -1.52
CA THR A 106 15.84 -3.45 -0.68
C THR A 106 14.47 -4.12 -0.54
N TYR A 107 13.40 -3.34 -0.29
CA TYR A 107 12.04 -3.89 -0.23
C TYR A 107 11.60 -4.47 -1.57
N VAL A 108 11.85 -3.78 -2.68
CA VAL A 108 11.54 -4.26 -4.03
C VAL A 108 12.26 -5.59 -4.32
N GLN A 109 13.54 -5.70 -3.94
CA GLN A 109 14.29 -6.95 -4.09
C GLN A 109 13.69 -8.07 -3.25
N ALA A 110 13.38 -7.81 -1.97
CA ALA A 110 12.82 -8.80 -1.06
C ALA A 110 11.46 -9.31 -1.53
N VAL A 111 10.58 -8.40 -1.96
CA VAL A 111 9.27 -8.74 -2.54
C VAL A 111 9.45 -9.51 -3.86
N SER A 112 10.40 -9.10 -4.71
CA SER A 112 10.64 -9.77 -6.00
C SER A 112 11.19 -11.18 -5.83
N ASN A 113 11.99 -11.43 -4.79
CA ASN A 113 12.45 -12.77 -4.46
C ASN A 113 11.30 -13.70 -4.06
N ARG A 114 10.22 -13.15 -3.48
CA ARG A 114 9.04 -13.92 -3.05
C ARG A 114 8.00 -14.10 -4.15
N TYR A 115 7.71 -13.05 -4.92
CA TYR A 115 6.61 -13.03 -5.88
C TYR A 115 7.03 -12.90 -7.34
N GLY A 116 8.33 -12.93 -7.63
CA GLY A 116 8.88 -12.72 -8.97
C GLY A 116 9.00 -11.24 -9.34
N LYS A 117 9.36 -10.98 -10.60
CA LYS A 117 9.66 -9.62 -11.07
C LYS A 117 8.40 -8.74 -11.11
N GLY A 118 8.45 -7.58 -10.46
CA GLY A 118 7.40 -6.57 -10.52
C GLY A 118 7.46 -5.69 -11.76
N GLN A 119 6.34 -5.03 -12.07
CA GLN A 119 6.25 -4.02 -13.12
C GLN A 119 6.64 -2.65 -12.56
N HIS A 120 7.63 -2.01 -13.18
CA HIS A 120 8.16 -0.72 -12.74
C HIS A 120 7.50 0.44 -13.47
N LYS A 121 7.18 1.50 -12.74
CA LYS A 121 6.72 2.78 -13.29
C LYS A 121 7.39 3.93 -12.56
N THR A 122 7.97 4.87 -13.32
CA THR A 122 8.45 6.14 -12.77
C THR A 122 7.34 7.18 -12.90
N LEU A 123 7.02 7.84 -11.79
CA LEU A 123 6.06 8.92 -11.72
C LEU A 123 6.73 10.27 -11.96
N ARG A 124 5.89 11.29 -12.22
CA ARG A 124 6.34 12.69 -12.21
C ARG A 124 6.95 13.02 -10.83
N MET A 125 7.91 13.95 -10.81
CA MET A 125 8.65 14.36 -9.59
C MET A 125 9.52 13.27 -8.94
N GLY A 126 9.96 12.27 -9.69
CA GLY A 126 10.94 11.28 -9.21
C GLY A 126 10.37 10.17 -8.33
N GLY A 127 9.05 10.12 -8.16
CA GLY A 127 8.39 9.00 -7.48
C GLY A 127 8.55 7.70 -8.26
N LYS A 128 8.64 6.57 -7.56
CA LYS A 128 8.75 5.24 -8.18
C LYS A 128 7.66 4.34 -7.66
N ILE A 129 7.12 3.52 -8.55
CA ILE A 129 6.15 2.48 -8.25
C ILE A 129 6.67 1.15 -8.79
N VAL A 130 6.49 0.08 -8.01
CA VAL A 130 6.62 -1.29 -8.48
C VAL A 130 5.36 -2.06 -8.11
N LYS A 131 4.76 -2.75 -9.08
CA LYS A 131 3.49 -3.48 -8.92
C LYS A 131 3.67 -4.96 -9.20
N TRP A 132 3.02 -5.81 -8.39
CA TRP A 132 2.91 -7.26 -8.57
C TRP A 132 1.44 -7.66 -8.52
N THR A 133 0.95 -8.38 -9.54
CA THR A 133 -0.33 -9.09 -9.46
C THR A 133 -0.04 -10.55 -9.13
N LEU A 134 -0.52 -10.99 -7.97
CA LEU A 134 -0.24 -12.32 -7.42
C LEU A 134 -1.19 -13.38 -7.99
N PRO A 135 -0.89 -14.69 -7.85
CA PRO A 135 -1.74 -15.77 -8.37
C PRO A 135 -3.18 -15.76 -7.81
N ASN A 136 -3.37 -15.28 -6.59
CA ASN A 136 -4.70 -15.11 -5.98
C ASN A 136 -5.40 -13.81 -6.41
N ARG A 137 -4.87 -13.12 -7.44
CA ARG A 137 -5.33 -11.83 -7.98
C ARG A 137 -5.27 -10.66 -7.02
N VAL A 138 -4.59 -10.79 -5.88
CA VAL A 138 -4.22 -9.62 -5.07
C VAL A 138 -3.17 -8.81 -5.82
N THR A 139 -3.30 -7.49 -5.81
CA THR A 139 -2.25 -6.60 -6.33
C THR A 139 -1.50 -5.95 -5.19
N LEU A 140 -0.18 -6.17 -5.13
CA LEU A 140 0.74 -5.45 -4.26
C LEU A 140 1.41 -4.33 -5.06
N THR A 141 1.40 -3.12 -4.51
CA THR A 141 2.07 -1.96 -5.08
C THR A 141 2.98 -1.34 -4.03
N LEU A 142 4.29 -1.32 -4.28
CA LEU A 142 5.22 -0.50 -3.52
C LEU A 142 5.37 0.86 -4.21
N SER A 143 5.23 1.94 -3.44
CA SER A 143 5.40 3.31 -3.93
C SER A 143 6.35 4.10 -3.06
N THR A 144 7.15 4.96 -3.68
CA THR A 144 8.07 5.86 -2.96
C THR A 144 8.14 7.25 -3.59
N GLN A 145 8.36 8.23 -2.72
CA GLN A 145 8.84 9.59 -3.00
C GLN A 145 9.87 9.93 -1.91
N PRO A 146 10.74 10.94 -2.07
CA PRO A 146 11.64 11.36 -1.00
C PRO A 146 10.90 11.48 0.35
N GLY A 147 11.40 10.77 1.37
CA GLY A 147 10.83 10.82 2.73
C GLY A 147 9.67 9.85 3.02
N ILE A 148 9.23 9.03 2.04
CA ILE A 148 8.14 8.06 2.27
C ILE A 148 8.22 6.81 1.39
N ILE A 149 7.91 5.66 1.99
CA ILE A 149 7.60 4.42 1.27
C ILE A 149 6.33 3.81 1.85
N SER A 150 5.45 3.35 0.96
CA SER A 150 4.24 2.61 1.35
C SER A 150 4.00 1.39 0.47
N ALA A 151 3.35 0.38 1.06
CA ALA A 151 2.76 -0.74 0.35
C ALA A 151 1.24 -0.54 0.26
N THR A 152 0.66 -0.71 -0.92
CA THR A 152 -0.78 -0.80 -1.13
C THR A 152 -1.11 -2.22 -1.58
N ILE A 153 -2.06 -2.87 -0.91
CA ILE A 153 -2.55 -4.21 -1.20
C ILE A 153 -4.00 -4.08 -1.64
N ASP A 154 -4.27 -4.25 -2.93
CA ASP A 154 -5.62 -4.22 -3.48
C ASP A 154 -6.23 -5.63 -3.48
N SER A 155 -7.50 -5.72 -3.10
CA SER A 155 -8.25 -6.97 -3.10
C SER A 155 -8.38 -7.56 -4.52
N PRO A 156 -8.63 -8.88 -4.67
CA PRO A 156 -8.91 -9.48 -5.96
C PRO A 156 -10.04 -8.80 -6.74
N ARG A 157 -11.06 -8.29 -6.04
CA ARG A 157 -12.16 -7.54 -6.65
C ARG A 157 -11.68 -6.19 -7.18
N THR A 158 -10.92 -5.43 -6.38
CA THR A 158 -10.34 -4.14 -6.80
C THR A 158 -9.43 -4.32 -8.00
N THR A 159 -8.60 -5.36 -8.01
CA THR A 159 -7.74 -5.71 -9.14
C THR A 159 -8.57 -6.00 -10.39
N ALA A 160 -9.63 -6.79 -10.28
CA ALA A 160 -10.50 -7.09 -11.42
C ALA A 160 -11.19 -5.85 -11.99
N VAL A 161 -11.62 -4.91 -11.14
CA VAL A 161 -12.19 -3.63 -11.58
C VAL A 161 -11.15 -2.81 -12.35
N ALA A 162 -9.94 -2.66 -11.80
CA ALA A 162 -8.87 -1.90 -12.46
C ALA A 162 -8.44 -2.52 -13.80
N GLU A 163 -8.41 -3.86 -13.91
CA GLU A 163 -8.13 -4.56 -15.16
C GLU A 163 -9.24 -4.35 -16.20
N MET A 164 -10.50 -4.36 -15.78
CA MET A 164 -11.63 -4.06 -16.65
C MET A 164 -11.58 -2.61 -17.15
N GLU A 165 -11.33 -1.64 -16.27
CA GLU A 165 -11.16 -0.23 -16.63
C GLU A 165 -10.05 -0.05 -17.68
N ASN A 166 -8.89 -0.69 -17.49
CA ASN A 166 -7.79 -0.63 -18.47
C ASN A 166 -8.20 -1.23 -19.83
N TYR A 167 -8.84 -2.41 -19.84
CA TYR A 167 -9.32 -3.03 -21.08
C TYR A 167 -10.29 -2.10 -21.83
N LEU A 168 -11.19 -1.47 -21.10
CA LEU A 168 -12.18 -0.55 -21.64
C LEU A 168 -11.54 0.73 -22.22
N ILE A 169 -10.56 1.31 -21.53
CA ILE A 169 -9.76 2.44 -22.03
C ILE A 169 -9.00 2.06 -23.29
N GLU A 170 -8.36 0.89 -23.31
CA GLU A 170 -7.63 0.41 -24.50
C GLU A 170 -8.57 0.17 -25.70
N LYS A 171 -9.81 -0.25 -25.43
CA LYS A 171 -10.79 -0.58 -26.48
C LYS A 171 -11.51 0.63 -27.07
N TYR A 172 -11.87 1.62 -26.25
CA TYR A 172 -12.73 2.73 -26.67
C TYR A 172 -12.05 4.13 -26.56
N GLY A 173 -10.87 4.23 -25.95
CA GLY A 173 -10.20 5.51 -25.68
C GLY A 173 -10.73 6.20 -24.41
N GLU A 174 -9.93 7.10 -23.82
CA GLU A 174 -10.27 7.78 -22.55
C GLU A 174 -11.50 8.71 -22.65
N GLU A 175 -11.81 9.27 -23.83
CA GLU A 175 -12.79 10.36 -23.98
C GLU A 175 -14.28 9.92 -24.03
N GLU A 176 -14.58 8.63 -24.23
CA GLU A 176 -15.97 8.13 -24.21
C GLU A 176 -16.46 7.69 -22.83
N TYR A 177 -15.58 7.58 -21.82
CA TYR A 177 -15.92 7.01 -20.51
C TYR A 177 -16.47 8.00 -19.46
N PHE A 178 -16.26 9.31 -19.64
CA PHE A 178 -16.70 10.34 -18.67
C PHE A 178 -17.89 11.18 -19.15
N LYS A 179 -18.61 10.73 -20.19
CA LYS A 179 -19.87 11.35 -20.60
C LYS A 179 -21.03 10.65 -19.89
N ASP A 180 -21.36 11.12 -18.70
CA ASP A 180 -22.70 11.05 -18.09
C ASP A 180 -22.92 12.30 -17.23
#